data_AF-E6PUN7-F1
#
_entry.id   AF-E6PUN7-F1
#
_cell.length_a   1.000
_cell.length_b   1.000
_cell.length_c   1.000
_cell.angle_alpha   90.00
_cell.angle_beta   90.00
_cell.angle_gamma   90.00
#
_symmetry.space_group_name_H-M   'P 1'
#
loop_
_entity.id
_entity.type
_entity.pdbx_description
1 polymer ?
#
loop_
_entity_poly.entity_id
_entity_poly.type
_entity_poly.pdbx_seq_one_letter_code
_entity_poly.pdbx_strand_id
1 'polypeptide(L)'
;MALLLAAAGPAQADDRARTQRPQPASQDVRAATSVGFSPDGSAERLVLATIAGARHSIQLAAYSFTASAVAKALIAAHKRGVNVRVLLDWKANFEDDRRYARHAINALLLAGVAVRSIDIYPIFHDKFMVIDGRSVQTGSYNYSVSAARYNAENVLVVWNDPALATAYAHNWDANWRLGRAAEQRY
;
A
#
# COMPACT_ATOMS: atom_id res chain seq x y z
N MET A 1 6.93 -89.54 38.17
CA MET A 1 5.94 -88.47 37.96
C MET A 1 6.20 -87.89 36.58
N ALA A 2 5.44 -88.37 35.59
CA ALA A 2 5.67 -88.15 34.15
C ALA A 2 4.69 -87.11 33.58
N LEU A 3 5.15 -86.40 32.54
CA LEU A 3 4.42 -85.66 31.48
C LEU A 3 3.32 -84.65 31.89
N LEU A 4 3.42 -83.39 31.42
CA LEU A 4 2.70 -82.92 30.22
C LEU A 4 3.09 -81.49 29.81
N LEU A 5 2.96 -81.23 28.50
CA LEU A 5 3.37 -80.05 27.73
C LEU A 5 2.47 -78.83 27.92
N ALA A 6 3.03 -77.64 27.66
CA ALA A 6 2.36 -76.59 26.86
C ALA A 6 3.39 -75.68 26.17
N ALA A 7 3.26 -75.51 24.86
CA ALA A 7 4.03 -74.60 24.02
C ALA A 7 3.10 -73.53 23.43
N ALA A 8 3.54 -72.26 23.44
CA ALA A 8 3.08 -71.12 22.62
C ALA A 8 3.84 -69.88 23.13
N GLY A 9 4.43 -68.94 22.39
CA GLY A 9 4.71 -68.62 20.99
C GLY A 9 5.55 -67.31 21.04
N PRO A 10 6.30 -66.89 20.00
CA PRO A 10 7.12 -65.69 20.11
C PRO A 10 6.24 -64.42 20.08
N ALA A 11 6.44 -63.52 21.05
CA ALA A 11 5.82 -62.21 21.06
C ALA A 11 6.38 -61.34 19.93
N GLN A 12 5.48 -60.80 19.12
CA GLN A 12 5.75 -59.94 17.97
C GLN A 12 6.39 -58.61 18.40
N ALA A 13 7.45 -58.21 17.70
CA ALA A 13 8.05 -56.89 17.83
C ALA A 13 7.11 -55.82 17.23
N ASP A 14 6.93 -54.73 17.97
CA ASP A 14 6.12 -53.56 17.63
C ASP A 14 6.80 -52.73 16.54
N ASP A 15 6.36 -52.88 15.28
CA ASP A 15 6.78 -52.06 14.15
C ASP A 15 5.79 -50.90 13.96
N ARG A 16 6.02 -49.80 14.69
CA ARG A 16 5.36 -48.51 14.45
C ARG A 16 6.33 -47.34 14.53
N ALA A 17 7.44 -47.43 13.79
CA ALA A 17 8.17 -46.24 13.37
C ALA A 17 7.58 -45.74 12.03
N ARG A 18 6.43 -45.07 12.09
CA ARG A 18 5.96 -44.25 10.96
C ARG A 18 6.98 -43.14 10.73
N THR A 19 7.78 -43.30 9.69
CA THR A 19 8.61 -42.25 9.11
C THR A 19 7.70 -41.10 8.65
N GLN A 20 7.55 -40.08 9.51
CA GLN A 20 6.99 -38.80 9.10
C GLN A 20 7.92 -38.20 8.05
N ARG A 21 7.48 -38.23 6.78
CA ARG A 21 8.10 -37.44 5.73
C ARG A 21 8.09 -35.98 6.19
N PRO A 22 9.22 -35.26 6.13
CA PRO A 22 9.21 -33.82 6.37
C PRO A 22 8.27 -33.19 5.36
N GLN A 23 7.20 -32.57 5.85
CA GLN A 23 6.38 -31.69 5.03
C GLN A 23 7.28 -30.50 4.64
N PRO A 24 7.27 -30.06 3.36
CA PRO A 24 7.99 -28.85 3.00
C PRO A 24 7.42 -27.71 3.85
N ALA A 25 8.28 -27.05 4.61
CA ALA A 25 7.93 -25.86 5.35
C ALA A 25 7.22 -24.91 4.38
N SER A 26 6.00 -24.50 4.71
CA SER A 26 5.34 -23.38 4.04
C SER A 26 6.31 -22.21 4.10
N GLN A 27 6.88 -21.83 2.96
CA GLN A 27 7.64 -20.60 2.89
C GLN A 27 6.63 -19.48 3.13
N ASP A 28 6.55 -19.01 4.38
CA ASP A 28 5.96 -17.72 4.69
C ASP A 28 6.68 -16.72 3.80
N VAL A 29 6.00 -16.28 2.73
CA VAL A 29 6.46 -15.19 1.89
C VAL A 29 6.40 -13.95 2.79
N ARG A 30 7.47 -13.71 3.56
CA ARG A 30 7.60 -12.49 4.34
C ARG A 30 7.45 -11.32 3.38
N ALA A 31 6.56 -10.39 3.74
CA ALA A 31 6.40 -9.14 3.02
C ALA A 31 7.77 -8.46 2.86
N ALA A 32 8.20 -8.28 1.62
CA ALA A 32 9.44 -7.57 1.34
C ALA A 32 9.23 -6.09 1.65
N THR A 33 10.23 -5.42 2.23
CA THR A 33 10.15 -3.99 2.49
C THR A 33 11.16 -3.23 1.65
N SER A 34 10.83 -1.98 1.34
CA SER A 34 11.75 -1.03 0.72
C SER A 34 11.63 0.31 1.42
N VAL A 35 12.76 0.99 1.59
CA VAL A 35 12.80 2.31 2.22
C VAL A 35 13.51 3.31 1.32
N GLY A 36 13.07 4.56 1.40
CA GLY A 36 13.71 5.69 0.78
C GLY A 36 13.60 6.90 1.68
N PHE A 37 14.56 7.80 1.57
CA PHE A 37 14.65 9.01 2.35
C PHE A 37 14.76 10.25 1.45
N SER A 38 14.44 11.39 2.01
CA SER A 38 14.72 12.70 1.42
C SER A 38 15.76 13.44 2.27
N PRO A 39 16.55 14.35 1.70
CA PRO A 39 16.45 14.87 0.32
C PRO A 39 17.37 14.18 -0.71
N ASP A 40 17.92 13.00 -0.43
CA ASP A 40 18.82 12.28 -1.36
C ASP A 40 18.13 11.73 -2.63
N GLY A 41 16.82 11.94 -2.74
CA GLY A 41 15.95 11.54 -3.85
C GLY A 41 15.52 10.08 -3.84
N SER A 42 15.97 9.26 -2.89
CA SER A 42 15.56 7.84 -2.81
C SER A 42 14.09 7.69 -2.46
N ALA A 43 13.52 8.57 -1.62
CA ALA A 43 12.10 8.62 -1.33
C ALA A 43 11.25 8.90 -2.59
N GLU A 44 11.57 9.95 -3.35
CA GLU A 44 10.83 10.29 -4.58
C GLU A 44 10.93 9.14 -5.60
N ARG A 45 12.13 8.58 -5.81
CA ARG A 45 12.31 7.42 -6.71
C ARG A 45 11.44 6.24 -6.28
N LEU A 46 11.37 5.94 -4.98
CA LEU A 46 10.58 4.82 -4.47
C LEU A 46 9.08 5.06 -4.65
N VAL A 47 8.59 6.27 -4.39
CA VAL A 47 7.18 6.65 -4.64
C VAL A 47 6.82 6.48 -6.12
N LEU A 48 7.67 7.01 -7.02
CA LEU A 48 7.43 6.92 -8.46
C LEU A 48 7.49 5.48 -8.98
N ALA A 49 8.46 4.69 -8.51
CA ALA A 49 8.57 3.27 -8.86
C ALA A 49 7.34 2.47 -8.39
N THR A 50 6.82 2.80 -7.21
CA THR A 50 5.62 2.17 -6.65
C THR A 50 4.39 2.42 -7.52
N ILE A 51 4.18 3.66 -7.97
CA ILE A 51 3.07 4.01 -8.88
C ILE A 51 3.26 3.37 -10.27
N ALA A 52 4.49 3.31 -10.76
CA ALA A 52 4.81 2.65 -12.03
C ALA A 52 4.57 1.12 -11.97
N GLY A 53 4.78 0.51 -10.80
CA GLY A 53 4.58 -0.91 -10.55
C GLY A 53 3.11 -1.36 -10.51
N ALA A 54 2.17 -0.46 -10.23
CA ALA A 54 0.74 -0.80 -10.12
C ALA A 54 0.16 -1.38 -11.42
N ARG A 55 -0.73 -2.37 -11.29
CA ARG A 55 -1.36 -3.09 -12.40
C ARG A 55 -2.89 -3.01 -12.41
N HIS A 56 -3.54 -2.85 -11.26
CA HIS A 56 -4.99 -2.94 -11.13
C HIS A 56 -5.59 -1.71 -10.45
N SER A 57 -5.00 -1.24 -9.34
CA SER A 57 -5.57 -0.12 -8.59
C SER A 57 -4.54 0.67 -7.79
N ILE A 58 -4.79 1.96 -7.63
CA ILE A 58 -4.10 2.82 -6.66
C ILE A 58 -5.16 3.59 -5.88
N GLN A 59 -5.09 3.49 -4.56
CA GLN A 59 -5.85 4.33 -3.63
C GLN A 59 -4.86 5.21 -2.87
N LEU A 60 -4.89 6.51 -3.10
CA LEU A 60 -3.97 7.46 -2.48
C LEU A 60 -4.69 8.34 -1.46
N ALA A 61 -4.16 8.44 -0.25
CA ALA A 61 -4.55 9.43 0.76
C ALA A 61 -3.41 10.41 0.98
N ALA A 62 -3.68 11.71 0.87
CA ALA A 62 -2.66 12.74 0.97
C ALA A 62 -3.12 13.98 1.72
N TYR A 63 -2.27 14.39 2.67
CA TYR A 63 -2.33 15.71 3.28
C TYR A 63 -2.00 16.82 2.26
N SER A 64 -0.73 16.96 1.85
CA SER A 64 -0.34 17.95 0.84
C SER A 64 -0.04 17.28 -0.50
N PHE A 65 -0.68 17.77 -1.58
CA PHE A 65 -0.52 17.25 -2.93
C PHE A 65 -0.15 18.38 -3.91
N THR A 66 1.15 18.55 -4.13
CA THR A 66 1.70 19.59 -5.03
C THR A 66 2.77 19.07 -5.99
N ALA A 67 3.21 17.82 -5.84
CA ALA A 67 4.25 17.23 -6.67
C ALA A 67 3.74 16.85 -8.06
N SER A 68 4.11 17.65 -9.07
CA SER A 68 3.75 17.38 -10.46
C SER A 68 4.29 16.05 -11.00
N ALA A 69 5.43 15.58 -10.49
CA ALA A 69 5.98 14.26 -10.84
C ALA A 69 5.05 13.12 -10.40
N VAL A 70 4.50 13.21 -9.18
CA VAL A 70 3.54 12.22 -8.65
C VAL A 70 2.24 12.29 -9.45
N ALA A 71 1.71 13.49 -9.72
CA ALA A 71 0.52 13.65 -10.55
C ALA A 71 0.69 13.02 -11.95
N LYS A 72 1.83 13.28 -12.62
CA LYS A 72 2.16 12.66 -13.92
C LYS A 72 2.23 11.14 -13.83
N ALA A 73 2.83 10.59 -12.78
CA ALA A 73 2.92 9.14 -12.58
C ALA A 73 1.52 8.50 -12.39
N LEU A 74 0.65 9.13 -11.61
CA LEU A 74 -0.73 8.69 -11.40
C LEU A 74 -1.55 8.75 -12.70
N ILE A 75 -1.41 9.82 -13.47
CA ILE A 75 -2.04 9.95 -14.80
C ILE A 75 -1.54 8.85 -15.73
N ALA A 76 -0.23 8.58 -15.74
CA ALA A 76 0.33 7.50 -16.53
C ALA A 76 -0.21 6.14 -16.10
N ALA A 77 -0.37 5.87 -14.80
CA ALA A 77 -1.00 4.65 -14.30
C ALA A 77 -2.47 4.55 -14.75
N HIS A 78 -3.24 5.62 -14.61
CA HIS A 78 -4.63 5.67 -15.05
C HIS A 78 -4.77 5.39 -16.55
N LYS A 79 -3.91 6.00 -17.38
CA LYS A 79 -3.87 5.75 -18.83
C LYS A 79 -3.49 4.31 -19.20
N ARG A 80 -2.81 3.56 -18.34
CA ARG A 80 -2.57 2.11 -18.51
C ARG A 80 -3.79 1.26 -18.15
N GLY A 81 -4.89 1.85 -17.68
CA GLY A 81 -6.08 1.14 -17.22
C GLY A 81 -6.11 0.83 -15.72
N VAL A 82 -5.15 1.35 -14.95
CA VAL A 82 -5.17 1.21 -13.48
C VAL A 82 -6.31 2.06 -12.90
N ASN A 83 -7.10 1.50 -12.00
CA ASN A 83 -8.13 2.25 -11.28
C ASN A 83 -7.47 3.14 -10.22
N VAL A 84 -7.26 4.42 -10.53
CA VAL A 84 -6.62 5.40 -9.66
C VAL A 84 -7.67 6.26 -8.99
N ARG A 85 -7.66 6.30 -7.65
CA ARG A 85 -8.52 7.16 -6.82
C ARG A 85 -7.68 7.92 -5.80
N VAL A 86 -7.97 9.22 -5.65
CA VAL A 86 -7.14 10.16 -4.88
C VAL A 86 -8.00 10.90 -3.87
N LEU A 87 -7.70 10.78 -2.58
CA LEU A 87 -8.36 11.48 -1.49
C LEU A 87 -7.41 12.48 -0.84
N LEU A 88 -7.83 13.74 -0.79
CA LEU A 88 -6.99 14.86 -0.38
C LEU A 88 -7.58 15.60 0.82
N ASP A 89 -6.73 16.06 1.72
CA ASP A 89 -7.12 17.06 2.72
C ASP A 89 -7.64 18.32 2.02
N TRP A 90 -8.82 18.81 2.41
CA TRP A 90 -9.40 19.98 1.78
C TRP A 90 -8.56 21.23 2.05
N LYS A 91 -8.18 21.45 3.31
CA LYS A 91 -7.54 22.70 3.75
C LYS A 91 -6.19 22.92 3.06
N ALA A 92 -5.37 21.88 3.01
CA ALA A 92 -4.04 21.91 2.43
C ALA A 92 -4.02 22.05 0.91
N ASN A 93 -5.13 21.77 0.21
CA ASN A 93 -5.16 21.66 -1.25
C ASN A 93 -6.18 22.56 -1.95
N PHE A 94 -7.24 22.98 -1.27
CA PHE A 94 -8.40 23.67 -1.85
C PHE A 94 -8.74 25.01 -1.21
N GLU A 95 -8.05 25.46 -0.16
CA GLU A 95 -8.13 26.86 0.26
C GLU A 95 -7.67 27.81 -0.86
N ASP A 96 -8.02 29.08 -0.73
CA ASP A 96 -7.50 30.12 -1.60
C ASP A 96 -5.95 30.17 -1.49
N ASP A 97 -5.26 30.59 -2.56
CA ASP A 97 -3.80 30.61 -2.71
C ASP A 97 -3.05 29.26 -2.89
N ARG A 98 -3.77 28.13 -2.98
CA ARG A 98 -3.16 26.80 -3.22
C ARG A 98 -2.78 26.53 -4.69
N ARG A 99 -2.10 27.48 -5.37
CA ARG A 99 -1.84 27.43 -6.83
C ARG A 99 -1.17 26.13 -7.33
N TYR A 100 -0.18 25.62 -6.60
CA TYR A 100 0.55 24.41 -7.02
C TYR A 100 -0.30 23.15 -6.85
N ALA A 101 -1.09 23.08 -5.78
CA ALA A 101 -2.05 21.99 -5.59
C ALA A 101 -3.11 22.04 -6.70
N ARG A 102 -3.65 23.23 -6.99
CA ARG A 102 -4.62 23.45 -8.07
C ARG A 102 -4.12 22.94 -9.41
N HIS A 103 -2.88 23.23 -9.79
CA HIS A 103 -2.31 22.72 -11.05
C HIS A 103 -2.23 21.19 -11.08
N ALA A 104 -1.70 20.57 -10.02
CA ALA A 104 -1.57 19.12 -9.94
C ALA A 104 -2.94 18.41 -9.93
N ILE A 105 -3.92 18.95 -9.20
CA ILE A 105 -5.28 18.41 -9.08
C ILE A 105 -6.05 18.56 -10.39
N ASN A 106 -6.00 19.74 -11.02
CA ASN A 106 -6.64 19.94 -12.33
C ASN A 106 -6.08 18.97 -13.38
N ALA A 107 -4.77 18.69 -13.36
CA ALA A 107 -4.18 17.71 -14.27
C ALA A 107 -4.74 16.29 -14.05
N LEU A 108 -4.98 15.88 -12.80
CA LEU A 108 -5.64 14.60 -12.49
C LEU A 108 -7.08 14.57 -13.00
N LEU A 109 -7.85 15.62 -12.68
CA LEU A 109 -9.26 15.74 -13.06
C LEU A 109 -9.44 15.74 -14.59
N LEU A 110 -8.60 16.49 -15.31
CA LEU A 110 -8.60 16.53 -16.79
C LEU A 110 -8.23 15.17 -17.41
N ALA A 111 -7.44 14.35 -16.71
CA ALA A 111 -7.10 13.01 -17.16
C ALA A 111 -8.16 11.95 -16.83
N GLY A 112 -9.26 12.32 -16.16
CA GLY A 112 -10.32 11.39 -15.76
C GLY A 112 -10.05 10.65 -14.44
N VAL A 113 -9.02 11.03 -13.68
CA VAL A 113 -8.74 10.41 -12.38
C VAL A 113 -9.78 10.88 -11.37
N ALA A 114 -10.35 9.95 -10.60
CA ALA A 114 -11.30 10.28 -9.55
C ALA A 114 -10.57 10.92 -8.36
N VAL A 115 -10.85 12.20 -8.10
CA VAL A 115 -10.30 12.95 -6.98
C VAL A 115 -11.43 13.37 -6.04
N ARG A 116 -11.22 13.22 -4.73
CA ARG A 116 -12.09 13.74 -3.67
C ARG A 116 -11.30 14.58 -2.68
N SER A 117 -11.97 15.53 -2.05
CA SER A 117 -11.48 16.28 -0.90
C SER A 117 -12.24 15.88 0.36
N ILE A 118 -11.58 15.86 1.52
CA ILE A 118 -12.19 15.60 2.82
C ILE A 118 -11.84 16.72 3.82
N ASP A 119 -12.83 17.13 4.62
CA ASP A 119 -12.73 18.24 5.58
C ASP A 119 -13.45 17.97 6.91
N ILE A 120 -13.85 16.72 7.16
CA ILE A 120 -14.50 16.33 8.43
C ILE A 120 -13.53 16.33 9.62
N TYR A 121 -12.22 16.38 9.34
CA TYR A 121 -11.15 16.42 10.32
C TYR A 121 -10.53 17.82 10.34
N PRO A 122 -9.97 18.25 11.49
CA PRO A 122 -9.13 19.45 11.52
C PRO A 122 -7.96 19.38 10.54
N ILE A 123 -7.37 18.18 10.40
CA ILE A 123 -6.33 17.84 9.42
C ILE A 123 -6.49 16.37 9.01
N PHE A 124 -6.67 16.09 7.73
CA PHE A 124 -6.53 14.75 7.15
C PHE A 124 -5.05 14.50 6.83
N HIS A 125 -4.29 14.05 7.84
CA HIS A 125 -2.83 14.07 7.80
C HIS A 125 -2.17 12.82 7.19
N ASP A 126 -2.95 11.95 6.53
CA ASP A 126 -2.44 10.72 5.94
C ASP A 126 -1.52 10.99 4.74
N LYS A 127 -0.48 10.14 4.59
CA LYS A 127 0.36 10.05 3.38
C LYS A 127 0.61 8.59 3.05
N PHE A 128 -0.34 7.95 2.38
CA PHE A 128 -0.18 6.56 2.00
C PHE A 128 -0.83 6.24 0.65
N MET A 129 -0.36 5.14 0.06
CA MET A 129 -1.02 4.51 -1.07
C MET A 129 -1.25 3.03 -0.80
N VAL A 130 -2.43 2.53 -1.16
CA VAL A 130 -2.67 1.09 -1.34
C VAL A 130 -2.55 0.76 -2.82
N ILE A 131 -1.67 -0.18 -3.14
CA ILE A 131 -1.37 -0.62 -4.50
C ILE A 131 -1.92 -2.03 -4.72
N ASP A 132 -2.77 -2.18 -5.73
CA ASP A 132 -3.36 -3.45 -6.18
C ASP A 132 -4.03 -4.29 -5.07
N GLY A 133 -4.47 -3.64 -3.98
CA GLY A 133 -5.01 -4.32 -2.80
C GLY A 133 -4.02 -5.24 -2.09
N ARG A 134 -2.71 -5.07 -2.34
CA ARG A 134 -1.66 -6.02 -1.92
C ARG A 134 -0.44 -5.38 -1.27
N SER A 135 -0.15 -4.12 -1.57
CA SER A 135 1.03 -3.43 -1.04
C SER A 135 0.65 -2.06 -0.51
N VAL A 136 1.40 -1.59 0.48
CA VAL A 136 1.17 -0.28 1.09
C VAL A 136 2.46 0.53 1.03
N GLN A 137 2.38 1.73 0.49
CA GLN A 137 3.38 2.77 0.70
C GLN A 137 2.89 3.71 1.79
N THR A 138 3.74 4.03 2.77
CA THR A 138 3.45 5.03 3.82
C THR A 138 4.73 5.75 4.24
N GLY A 139 4.65 6.70 5.18
CA GLY A 139 5.78 7.44 5.72
C GLY A 139 5.45 8.88 6.07
N SER A 140 6.49 9.69 6.31
CA SER A 140 6.32 11.13 6.55
C SER A 140 6.11 11.93 5.26
N TYR A 141 6.54 11.37 4.13
CA TYR A 141 6.60 12.01 2.81
C TYR A 141 5.24 12.52 2.33
N ASN A 142 5.06 13.84 2.35
CA ASN A 142 3.98 14.47 1.62
C ASN A 142 4.22 14.36 0.10
N TYR A 143 3.17 14.27 -0.72
CA TYR A 143 3.32 14.28 -2.18
C TYR A 143 3.54 15.72 -2.68
N SER A 144 4.61 16.35 -2.20
CA SER A 144 4.97 17.75 -2.41
C SER A 144 6.42 17.90 -2.86
N VAL A 145 6.74 19.03 -3.49
CA VAL A 145 8.13 19.34 -3.91
C VAL A 145 9.05 19.45 -2.69
N SER A 146 8.56 19.99 -1.57
CA SER A 146 9.37 20.14 -0.36
C SER A 146 9.76 18.80 0.27
N ALA A 147 8.82 17.86 0.34
CA ALA A 147 9.11 16.51 0.80
C ALA A 147 10.11 15.80 -0.11
N ALA A 148 10.05 16.05 -1.42
CA ALA A 148 10.99 15.46 -2.38
C ALA A 148 12.44 15.99 -2.23
N ARG A 149 12.59 17.31 -2.04
CA ARG A 149 13.88 18.00 -2.30
C ARG A 149 14.51 18.71 -1.11
N TYR A 150 13.74 19.02 -0.07
CA TYR A 150 14.19 19.94 0.97
C TYR A 150 14.07 19.35 2.38
N ASN A 151 13.00 18.61 2.66
CA ASN A 151 12.75 18.05 3.98
C ASN A 151 13.52 16.75 4.20
N ALA A 152 13.83 16.46 5.46
CA ALA A 152 14.14 15.10 5.90
C ALA A 152 12.82 14.31 5.97
N GLU A 153 12.67 13.30 5.12
CA GLU A 153 11.46 12.48 5.03
C GLU A 153 11.84 11.01 4.92
N ASN A 154 10.90 10.14 5.29
CA ASN A 154 10.99 8.71 5.02
C ASN A 154 9.78 8.22 4.21
N VAL A 155 10.03 7.22 3.37
CA VAL A 155 9.05 6.41 2.65
C VAL A 155 9.35 4.95 2.97
N LEU A 156 8.32 4.22 3.39
CA LEU A 156 8.32 2.77 3.55
C LEU A 156 7.34 2.19 2.54
N VAL A 157 7.74 1.14 1.85
CA VAL A 157 6.82 0.28 1.09
C VAL A 157 6.88 -1.12 1.66
N VAL A 158 5.71 -1.65 2.02
CA VAL A 158 5.51 -3.05 2.41
C VAL A 158 4.86 -3.75 1.22
N TRP A 159 5.60 -4.66 0.61
CA TRP A 159 5.21 -5.37 -0.61
C TRP A 159 4.55 -6.70 -0.28
N ASN A 160 3.49 -7.02 -1.03
CA ASN A 160 2.81 -8.32 -0.97
C ASN A 160 2.33 -8.71 0.44
N ASP A 161 1.73 -7.75 1.16
CA ASP A 161 1.03 -7.97 2.42
C ASP A 161 -0.47 -7.61 2.25
N PRO A 162 -1.31 -8.56 1.81
CA PRO A 162 -2.73 -8.32 1.61
C PRO A 162 -3.48 -7.98 2.91
N ALA A 163 -3.03 -8.48 4.06
CA ALA A 163 -3.68 -8.19 5.34
C ALA A 163 -3.48 -6.72 5.71
N LEU A 164 -2.25 -6.22 5.61
CA LEU A 164 -1.95 -4.80 5.78
C LEU A 164 -2.68 -3.93 4.74
N ALA A 165 -2.63 -4.32 3.47
CA ALA A 165 -3.29 -3.59 2.40
C ALA A 165 -4.81 -3.51 2.60
N THR A 166 -5.45 -4.57 3.07
CA THR A 166 -6.87 -4.59 3.41
C THR A 166 -7.20 -3.62 4.54
N ALA A 167 -6.40 -3.60 5.61
CA ALA A 167 -6.60 -2.69 6.72
C ALA A 167 -6.50 -1.21 6.29
N TYR A 168 -5.49 -0.87 5.48
CA TYR A 168 -5.33 0.49 4.92
C TYR A 168 -6.45 0.84 3.93
N ALA A 169 -6.85 -0.10 3.07
CA ALA A 169 -7.95 0.10 2.12
C ALA A 169 -9.28 0.33 2.84
N HIS A 170 -9.56 -0.39 3.93
CA HIS A 170 -10.76 -0.17 4.74
C HIS A 170 -10.81 1.24 5.33
N ASN A 171 -9.70 1.73 5.90
CA ASN A 171 -9.60 3.12 6.37
C ASN A 171 -9.78 4.11 5.22
N TRP A 172 -9.12 3.87 4.08
CA TRP A 172 -9.24 4.72 2.90
C TRP A 172 -10.67 4.80 2.38
N ASP A 173 -11.36 3.66 2.22
CA ASP A 173 -12.73 3.60 1.71
C ASP A 173 -13.72 4.25 2.69
N ALA A 174 -13.49 4.14 4.00
CA ALA A 174 -14.28 4.86 5.01
C ALA A 174 -14.18 6.38 4.83
N ASN A 175 -12.96 6.91 4.71
CA ASN A 175 -12.73 8.33 4.48
C ASN A 175 -13.22 8.78 3.10
N TRP A 176 -13.05 7.95 2.06
CA TRP A 176 -13.52 8.23 0.72
C TRP A 176 -15.02 8.48 0.66
N ARG A 177 -15.82 7.68 1.38
CA ARG A 177 -17.28 7.86 1.46
C ARG A 177 -17.69 9.18 2.10
N LEU A 178 -16.86 9.73 2.99
CA LEU A 178 -17.07 11.01 3.67
C LEU A 178 -16.54 12.20 2.86
N GLY A 179 -15.64 11.95 1.90
CA GLY A 179 -15.12 12.97 0.99
C GLY A 179 -16.11 13.38 -0.10
N ARG A 180 -15.94 14.62 -0.60
CA ARG A 180 -16.71 15.19 -1.71
C ARG A 180 -15.90 15.16 -3.00
N ALA A 181 -16.57 14.97 -4.14
CA ALA A 181 -15.92 15.03 -5.45
C ALA A 181 -15.21 16.38 -5.62
N ALA A 182 -13.96 16.35 -6.10
CA ALA A 182 -13.24 17.55 -6.45
C ALA A 182 -13.68 18.02 -7.85
N GLU A 183 -13.78 19.33 -8.02
CA GLU A 183 -14.09 19.97 -9.29
C GLU A 183 -12.88 20.77 -9.76
N GLN A 184 -12.78 20.97 -11.08
CA GLN A 184 -11.73 21.82 -11.63
C GLN A 184 -11.93 23.25 -11.12
N ARG A 185 -10.83 23.91 -10.78
CA ARG A 185 -10.85 25.32 -10.35
C ARG A 185 -9.89 26.13 -11.21
N TYR A 186 -10.39 27.21 -11.79
CA TYR A 186 -9.59 28.15 -12.57
C TYR A 186 -8.92 29.19 -11.69
#